data_AF-A0A7W1BXE9-F1
#
_entry.id   AF-A0A7W1BXE9-F1
#
_cell.length_a   1.000
_cell.length_b   1.000
_cell.length_c   1.000
_cell.angle_alpha   90.00
_cell.angle_beta   90.00
_cell.angle_gamma   90.00
#
_symmetry.space_group_name_H-M   'P 1'
#
loop_
_entity.id
_entity.type
_entity.pdbx_description
1 polymer ?
#
loop_
_entity_poly.entity_id
_entity_poly.type
_entity_poly.pdbx_seq_one_letter_code
_entity_poly.pdbx_strand_id
1 'polypeptide(L)'
;MDSAANEELSQGLSKRTPPVTGETATPSPPSAPARVVPPAAKPAPKAPGAVVEIAPDPPVNKMRRRIVWAAVVGFLTTCFLMFLRFFLPRTIFEPSSTFRIGSPSDYALGVDTKWQQQYRIWVTKTSDRIFVIFARCTHLGCTPDWKASENKFKCPCHGSGYDSEGINFEGPAPRPMDRAHVELDPEGQIVVDIARLYDWPKGETTEFDQPGAYIPL
;
A
#
# COMPACT_ATOMS: atom_id res chain seq x y z
N MET A 1 -12.06 -54.60 -1.78
CA MET A 1 -10.61 -54.72 -1.83
C MET A 1 -10.02 -53.31 -1.74
N ASP A 2 -9.86 -52.61 -0.62
CA ASP A 2 -10.19 -52.75 0.80
C ASP A 2 -10.09 -51.31 1.35
N SER A 3 -11.18 -50.73 1.85
CA SER A 3 -11.39 -50.40 3.27
C SER A 3 -10.23 -50.62 4.24
N ALA A 4 -10.10 -49.67 5.18
CA ALA A 4 -9.42 -49.77 6.48
C ALA A 4 -7.90 -49.54 6.54
N ALA A 5 -7.51 -48.41 7.16
CA ALA A 5 -6.58 -48.38 8.30
C ALA A 5 -6.40 -46.93 8.80
N ASN A 6 -7.43 -46.40 9.47
CA ASN A 6 -7.23 -45.53 10.63
C ASN A 6 -7.08 -46.46 11.85
N GLU A 7 -6.51 -45.93 12.95
CA GLU A 7 -6.33 -46.55 14.28
C GLU A 7 -5.09 -47.45 14.47
N GLU A 8 -3.95 -46.83 14.76
CA GLU A 8 -3.11 -47.27 15.88
C GLU A 8 -2.12 -46.15 16.26
N LEU A 9 -2.50 -45.26 17.19
CA LEU A 9 -1.56 -44.65 18.13
C LEU A 9 -2.33 -44.01 19.29
N SER A 10 -3.13 -44.82 19.98
CA SER A 10 -3.57 -44.47 21.32
C SER A 10 -2.71 -45.22 22.33
N GLN A 11 -2.28 -44.46 23.35
CA GLN A 11 -1.75 -44.90 24.64
C GLN A 11 -0.23 -45.10 24.75
N GLY A 12 0.41 -44.14 25.43
CA GLY A 12 1.77 -44.34 25.93
C GLY A 12 2.43 -43.09 26.48
N LEU A 13 2.15 -42.79 27.75
CA LEU A 13 3.14 -42.28 28.71
C LEU A 13 3.47 -40.77 28.75
N SER A 14 2.79 -40.13 29.70
CA SER A 14 3.39 -39.37 30.82
C SER A 14 4.01 -37.98 30.58
N LYS A 15 3.20 -36.99 31.01
CA LYS A 15 3.52 -35.62 31.44
C LYS A 15 4.93 -35.45 32.05
N ARG A 16 5.65 -34.41 31.61
CA ARG A 16 6.81 -33.84 32.32
C ARG A 16 6.59 -32.34 32.58
N THR A 17 6.54 -32.00 33.87
CA THR A 17 6.48 -30.66 34.46
C THR A 17 7.89 -30.30 34.98
N PRO A 18 8.34 -29.03 34.97
CA PRO A 18 9.66 -28.62 35.43
C PRO A 18 9.82 -28.70 36.97
N PRO A 19 11.06 -28.71 37.49
CA PRO A 19 11.35 -29.14 38.87
C PRO A 19 11.06 -28.06 39.91
N VAL A 20 10.44 -28.51 41.00
CA VAL A 20 10.25 -27.81 42.27
C VAL A 20 11.44 -28.12 43.17
N THR A 21 12.13 -27.08 43.64
CA THR A 21 13.14 -27.18 44.71
C THR A 21 12.47 -27.38 46.05
N GLY A 22 12.95 -28.36 46.81
CA GLY A 22 12.31 -28.92 47.99
C GLY A 22 12.18 -27.99 49.19
N GLU A 23 11.02 -28.10 49.84
CA GLU A 23 10.72 -27.51 51.14
C GLU A 23 10.70 -28.65 52.17
N THR A 24 11.65 -28.59 53.11
CA THR A 24 11.77 -29.52 54.24
C THR A 24 10.74 -29.20 55.30
N ALA A 25 9.93 -30.19 55.67
CA ALA A 25 8.99 -30.14 56.80
C ALA A 25 9.69 -30.45 58.13
N THR A 26 9.43 -29.66 59.18
CA THR A 26 9.40 -30.10 60.59
C THR A 26 8.74 -29.01 61.48
N PRO A 27 8.32 -29.32 62.71
CA PRO A 27 6.97 -29.76 63.09
C PRO A 27 6.16 -28.68 63.85
N SER A 28 4.84 -28.88 63.91
CA SER A 28 3.91 -28.05 64.67
C SER A 28 4.15 -28.09 66.20
N PRO A 29 4.16 -26.94 66.90
CA PRO A 29 4.06 -26.89 68.37
C PRO A 29 2.60 -26.73 68.85
N PRO A 30 2.33 -27.03 70.14
CA PRO A 30 1.00 -27.39 70.64
C PRO A 30 0.09 -26.19 70.93
N SER A 31 -1.21 -26.46 70.93
CA SER A 31 -2.30 -25.53 71.24
C SER A 31 -2.14 -24.85 72.61
N ALA A 32 -2.15 -23.51 72.62
CA ALA A 32 -2.25 -22.70 73.82
C ALA A 32 -3.74 -22.34 74.12
N PRO A 33 -4.13 -22.20 75.41
CA PRO A 33 -5.54 -22.11 75.80
C PRO A 33 -6.16 -20.74 75.53
N ALA A 34 -7.49 -20.76 75.39
CA ALA A 34 -8.33 -19.60 75.09
C ALA A 34 -8.12 -18.44 76.09
N ARG A 35 -7.78 -17.26 75.57
CA ARG A 35 -7.73 -16.02 76.33
C ARG A 35 -9.15 -15.47 76.53
N VAL A 36 -9.58 -15.38 77.78
CA VAL A 36 -10.81 -14.69 78.19
C VAL A 36 -10.72 -13.21 77.81
N VAL A 37 -11.68 -12.72 77.04
CA VAL A 37 -11.84 -11.30 76.66
C VAL A 37 -12.81 -10.64 77.65
N PRO A 38 -12.45 -9.54 78.34
CA PRO A 38 -13.40 -8.77 79.16
C PRO A 38 -14.34 -7.91 78.29
N PRO A 39 -15.55 -7.56 78.79
CA PRO A 39 -16.63 -7.04 77.97
C PRO A 39 -16.36 -5.63 77.43
N ALA A 40 -16.81 -5.41 76.19
CA ALA A 40 -16.70 -4.15 75.47
C ALA A 40 -17.43 -3.00 76.18
N ALA A 41 -16.71 -1.89 76.41
CA ALA A 41 -17.31 -0.63 76.80
C ALA A 41 -18.01 0.01 75.58
N LYS A 42 -19.20 0.59 75.81
CA LYS A 42 -20.05 1.22 74.78
C LYS A 42 -19.36 2.42 74.11
N PRO A 43 -19.61 2.69 72.81
CA PRO A 43 -18.98 3.80 72.11
C PRO A 43 -19.67 5.14 72.44
N ALA A 44 -18.85 6.17 72.70
CA ALA A 44 -19.28 7.56 72.85
C ALA A 44 -19.61 8.20 71.49
N PRO A 45 -20.46 9.25 71.44
CA PRO A 45 -20.96 9.82 70.19
C PRO A 45 -19.85 10.53 69.41
N LYS A 46 -19.83 10.32 68.09
CA LYS A 46 -18.84 10.88 67.16
C LYS A 46 -19.13 12.36 66.92
N ALA A 47 -18.17 13.23 67.25
CA ALA A 47 -18.21 14.66 66.94
C ALA A 47 -18.25 14.91 65.41
N PRO A 48 -18.83 16.03 64.94
CA PRO A 48 -19.02 16.27 63.52
C PRO A 48 -17.69 16.52 62.79
N GLY A 49 -17.58 15.90 61.61
CA GLY A 49 -16.59 16.08 60.54
C GLY A 49 -15.33 16.88 60.86
N ALA A 50 -14.27 16.19 61.28
CA ALA A 50 -12.93 16.73 61.15
C ALA A 50 -12.59 16.84 59.65
N VAL A 51 -12.50 18.07 59.15
CA VAL A 51 -11.81 18.36 57.90
C VAL A 51 -10.38 17.90 58.11
N VAL A 52 -9.97 16.82 57.43
CA VAL A 52 -8.57 16.43 57.39
C VAL A 52 -7.87 17.52 56.60
N GLU A 53 -7.20 18.42 57.31
CA GLU A 53 -6.29 19.39 56.72
C GLU A 53 -5.14 18.56 56.12
N ILE A 54 -5.16 18.46 54.78
CA ILE A 54 -4.16 17.73 54.02
C ILE A 54 -2.82 18.42 54.29
N ALA A 55 -1.82 17.66 54.74
CA ALA A 55 -0.49 18.18 55.02
C ALA A 55 -0.02 19.06 53.85
N PRO A 56 0.65 20.21 54.12
CA PRO A 56 1.11 21.08 53.06
C PRO A 56 1.98 20.29 52.09
N ASP A 57 1.65 20.40 50.80
CA ASP A 57 2.32 19.63 49.76
C ASP A 57 3.86 19.78 49.87
N PRO A 58 4.62 18.69 49.65
CA PRO A 58 6.07 18.77 49.65
C PRO A 58 6.55 19.80 48.63
N PRO A 59 7.66 20.53 48.89
CA PRO A 59 8.10 21.61 48.03
C PRO A 59 8.38 21.10 46.61
N VAL A 60 7.68 21.67 45.63
CA VAL A 60 7.79 21.27 44.22
C VAL A 60 9.20 21.54 43.70
N ASN A 61 9.89 20.48 43.26
CA ASN A 61 11.17 20.62 42.58
C ASN A 61 10.99 21.28 41.20
N LYS A 62 11.26 22.59 41.15
CA LYS A 62 11.11 23.42 39.94
C LYS A 62 11.99 22.93 38.78
N MET A 63 13.17 22.36 39.06
CA MET A 63 14.07 21.82 38.03
C MET A 63 13.50 20.54 37.41
N ARG A 64 13.02 19.59 38.23
CA ARG A 64 12.35 18.38 37.74
C ARG A 64 11.11 18.71 36.91
N ARG A 65 10.30 19.68 37.36
CA ARG A 65 9.12 20.14 36.63
C ARG A 65 9.49 20.72 35.26
N ARG A 66 10.54 21.53 35.18
CA ARG A 66 11.04 22.08 33.89
C ARG A 66 11.48 20.98 32.93
N ILE A 67 12.19 19.96 33.42
CA ILE A 67 12.63 18.82 32.59
C ILE A 67 11.43 18.04 32.04
N VAL A 68 10.46 17.73 32.88
CA VAL A 68 9.24 17.00 32.46
C VAL A 68 8.46 17.80 31.41
N TRP A 69 8.25 19.10 31.63
CA TRP A 69 7.55 19.94 30.66
C TRP A 69 8.34 20.11 29.35
N ALA A 70 9.67 20.19 29.40
CA ALA A 70 10.49 20.23 28.20
C ALA A 70 10.37 18.95 27.36
N ALA A 71 10.35 17.77 28.01
CA ALA A 71 10.16 16.49 27.31
C ALA A 71 8.77 16.38 26.66
N VAL A 72 7.72 16.81 27.37
CA VAL A 72 6.34 16.82 26.83
C VAL A 72 6.22 17.76 25.64
N VAL A 73 6.73 18.99 25.75
CA VAL A 73 6.69 19.95 24.64
C VAL A 73 7.50 19.42 23.46
N GLY A 74 8.71 18.90 23.69
CA GLY A 74 9.54 18.32 22.63
C GLY A 74 8.81 17.20 21.87
N PHE A 75 8.21 16.24 22.60
CA PHE A 75 7.43 15.17 22.00
C PHE A 75 6.24 15.69 21.17
N LEU A 76 5.46 16.62 21.73
CA LEU A 76 4.31 17.20 21.04
C LEU A 76 4.72 18.00 19.80
N THR A 77 5.83 18.75 19.85
CA THR A 77 6.38 19.46 18.71
C THR A 77 6.83 18.50 17.61
N THR A 78 7.52 17.41 17.95
CA THR A 78 7.91 16.39 16.95
C THR A 78 6.70 15.74 16.31
N CYS A 79 5.69 15.35 17.10
CA CYS A 79 4.44 14.79 16.57
C CYS A 79 3.72 15.78 15.64
N PHE A 80 3.65 17.06 16.03
CA PHE A 80 3.00 18.11 15.24
C PHE A 80 3.74 18.38 13.92
N LEU A 81 5.07 18.42 13.94
CA LEU A 81 5.88 18.60 12.72
C LEU A 81 5.75 17.39 11.77
N MET A 82 5.66 16.16 12.30
CA MET A 82 5.39 14.96 11.49
C MET A 82 3.97 14.97 10.90
N PHE A 83 2.98 15.43 11.66
CA PHE A 83 1.63 15.65 11.17
C PHE A 83 1.59 16.71 10.07
N LEU A 84 2.27 17.85 10.23
CA LEU A 84 2.36 18.87 9.18
C LEU A 84 3.10 18.34 7.94
N ARG A 85 4.14 17.52 8.12
CA ARG A 85 4.85 16.88 7.02
C ARG A 85 3.99 15.89 6.22
N PHE A 86 2.92 15.35 6.80
CA PHE A 86 1.94 14.55 6.06
C PHE A 86 1.13 15.39 5.06
N PHE A 87 0.83 16.65 5.38
CA PHE A 87 0.11 17.58 4.49
C PHE A 87 1.01 18.22 3.42
N LEU A 88 2.33 18.16 3.60
CA LEU A 88 3.27 18.58 2.58
C LEU A 88 3.44 17.42 1.59
N PRO A 89 2.99 17.55 0.33
CA PRO A 89 3.18 16.51 -0.66
C PRO A 89 4.69 16.29 -0.83
N ARG A 90 5.15 15.07 -0.56
CA ARG A 90 6.48 14.68 -1.02
C ARG A 90 6.40 14.67 -2.54
N THR A 91 7.25 15.47 -3.18
CA THR A 91 7.43 15.46 -4.63
C THR A 91 7.93 14.08 -5.02
N ILE A 92 6.99 13.19 -5.35
CA ILE A 92 7.30 11.97 -6.09
C ILE A 92 7.72 12.49 -7.47
N PHE A 93 8.96 12.21 -7.85
CA PHE A 93 9.43 12.51 -9.20
C PHE A 93 8.55 11.70 -10.16
N GLU A 94 7.59 12.38 -10.78
CA GLU A 94 6.89 11.87 -11.96
C GLU A 94 8.00 11.58 -12.99
N PRO A 95 8.08 10.37 -13.55
CA PRO A 95 9.02 10.10 -14.63
C PRO A 95 8.80 11.14 -15.73
N SER A 96 9.88 11.56 -16.40
CA SER A 96 9.78 12.52 -17.48
C SER A 96 8.73 12.03 -18.48
N SER A 97 7.80 12.91 -18.86
CA SER A 97 6.79 12.58 -19.87
C SER A 97 7.43 12.29 -21.23
N THR A 98 8.66 12.78 -21.42
CA THR A 98 9.51 12.52 -22.57
C THR A 98 10.58 11.47 -22.26
N PHE A 99 10.73 10.50 -23.16
CA PHE A 99 11.78 9.48 -23.09
C PHE A 99 12.10 8.94 -24.47
N ARG A 100 13.29 8.32 -24.59
CA ARG A 100 13.80 7.75 -25.85
C ARG A 100 13.56 6.26 -25.88
N ILE A 101 13.06 5.75 -27.01
CA ILE A 101 12.75 4.32 -27.18
C ILE A 101 13.67 3.60 -28.17
N GLY A 102 14.73 4.24 -28.67
CA GLY A 102 15.66 3.64 -29.64
C GLY A 102 15.35 4.03 -31.08
N SER A 103 15.89 3.29 -32.05
CA SER A 103 15.74 3.61 -33.48
C SER A 103 14.52 2.92 -34.11
N PRO A 104 13.89 3.48 -35.17
CA PRO A 104 12.81 2.80 -35.88
C PRO A 104 13.18 1.42 -36.46
N SER A 105 14.47 1.16 -36.72
CA SER A 105 14.95 -0.14 -37.19
C SER A 105 14.94 -1.24 -36.13
N ASP A 106 14.96 -0.88 -34.85
CA ASP A 106 15.00 -1.84 -33.74
C ASP A 106 13.67 -2.59 -33.56
N TYR A 107 12.58 -2.05 -34.15
CA TYR A 107 11.24 -2.60 -34.07
C TYR A 107 10.91 -3.47 -35.29
N ALA A 108 10.39 -4.66 -35.04
CA ALA A 108 9.81 -5.53 -36.06
C ALA A 108 8.41 -5.04 -36.48
N LEU A 109 7.92 -5.49 -37.65
CA LEU A 109 6.54 -5.23 -38.07
C LEU A 109 5.56 -5.86 -37.06
N GLY A 110 4.57 -5.08 -36.65
CA GLY A 110 3.58 -5.46 -35.62
C GLY A 110 3.70 -4.62 -34.35
N VAL A 111 3.20 -5.18 -33.24
CA VAL A 111 3.13 -4.52 -31.93
C VAL A 111 4.25 -5.05 -31.03
N ASP A 112 5.04 -4.12 -30.49
CA ASP A 112 6.07 -4.38 -29.49
C ASP A 112 5.56 -4.03 -28.07
N THR A 113 5.77 -4.95 -27.12
CA THR A 113 5.31 -4.85 -25.73
C THR A 113 6.41 -4.54 -24.72
N LYS A 114 7.64 -4.26 -25.16
CA LYS A 114 8.82 -4.05 -24.31
C LYS A 114 8.61 -2.96 -23.28
N TRP A 115 7.94 -1.88 -23.67
CA TRP A 115 7.77 -0.67 -22.86
C TRP A 115 6.48 -0.64 -22.03
N GLN A 116 5.68 -1.71 -22.06
CA GLN A 116 4.40 -1.77 -21.36
C GLN A 116 4.53 -1.55 -19.85
N GLN A 117 5.54 -2.15 -19.21
CA GLN A 117 5.72 -2.07 -17.76
C GLN A 117 6.40 -0.77 -17.30
N GLN A 118 7.25 -0.16 -18.13
CA GLN A 118 8.03 1.02 -17.76
C GLN A 118 7.29 2.33 -18.03
N TYR A 119 6.69 2.43 -19.21
CA TYR A 119 6.07 3.68 -19.70
C TYR A 119 4.59 3.54 -20.03
N ARG A 120 4.05 2.32 -19.92
CA ARG A 120 2.65 2.05 -20.25
C ARG A 120 2.32 2.47 -21.69
N ILE A 121 3.14 1.99 -22.62
CA ILE A 121 2.96 2.20 -24.06
C ILE A 121 3.13 0.90 -24.84
N TRP A 122 2.60 0.89 -26.06
CA TRP A 122 2.96 -0.08 -27.10
C TRP A 122 3.47 0.63 -28.33
N VAL A 123 4.51 0.07 -28.93
CA VAL A 123 5.07 0.60 -30.18
C VAL A 123 4.53 -0.25 -31.30
N THR A 124 3.81 0.35 -32.24
CA THR A 124 3.25 -0.36 -33.40
C THR A 124 3.95 0.10 -34.66
N LYS A 125 4.55 -0.84 -35.38
CA LYS A 125 5.21 -0.60 -36.65
C LYS A 125 4.46 -1.30 -37.77
N THR A 126 4.03 -0.50 -38.73
CA THR A 126 3.42 -0.95 -39.98
C THR A 126 4.42 -0.80 -41.13
N SER A 127 4.02 -1.13 -42.36
CA SER A 127 4.89 -0.98 -43.53
C SER A 127 5.19 0.47 -43.89
N ASP A 128 4.28 1.39 -43.58
CA ASP A 128 4.31 2.80 -43.99
C ASP A 128 4.56 3.77 -42.82
N ARG A 129 4.27 3.36 -41.58
CA ARG A 129 4.40 4.22 -40.40
C ARG A 129 4.73 3.47 -39.12
N ILE A 130 5.30 4.19 -38.16
CA ILE A 130 5.46 3.76 -36.77
C ILE A 130 4.75 4.75 -35.85
N PHE A 131 4.01 4.24 -34.87
CA PHE A 131 3.28 5.07 -33.90
C PHE A 131 3.28 4.39 -32.54
N VAL A 132 3.01 5.20 -31.51
CA VAL A 132 3.00 4.74 -30.13
C VAL A 132 1.60 4.87 -29.56
N ILE A 133 1.04 3.77 -29.10
CA ILE A 133 -0.26 3.72 -28.44
C ILE A 133 -0.03 3.84 -26.93
N PHE A 134 -0.75 4.75 -26.28
CA PHE A 134 -0.75 4.83 -24.83
C PHE A 134 -1.62 3.71 -24.24
N ALA A 135 -1.06 2.93 -23.33
CA ALA A 135 -1.64 1.68 -22.86
C ALA A 135 -2.75 1.86 -21.82
N ARG A 136 -3.75 2.68 -22.18
CA ARG A 136 -4.88 3.07 -21.35
C ARG A 136 -6.20 2.78 -22.06
N CYS A 137 -6.95 1.84 -21.50
CA CYS A 137 -8.32 1.57 -21.92
C CYS A 137 -9.21 2.80 -21.70
N THR A 138 -9.94 3.18 -22.74
CA THR A 138 -10.83 4.35 -22.77
C THR A 138 -12.16 4.15 -22.03
N HIS A 139 -12.40 2.96 -21.47
CA HIS A 139 -13.54 2.72 -20.58
C HIS A 139 -13.31 3.34 -19.20
N LEU A 140 -12.34 2.81 -18.43
CA LEU A 140 -12.04 3.23 -17.05
C LEU A 140 -10.53 3.30 -16.75
N GLY A 141 -9.68 3.26 -17.78
CA GLY A 141 -8.25 3.48 -17.61
C GLY A 141 -7.44 2.27 -17.16
N CYS A 142 -7.93 1.03 -17.32
CA CYS A 142 -7.11 -0.18 -17.17
C CYS A 142 -6.05 -0.29 -18.28
N THR A 143 -5.06 -1.17 -18.14
CA THR A 143 -4.07 -1.48 -19.19
C THR A 143 -4.51 -2.74 -19.95
N PRO A 144 -4.97 -2.62 -21.21
CA PRO A 144 -5.21 -3.79 -22.07
C PRO A 144 -3.96 -4.66 -22.22
N ASP A 145 -4.11 -5.96 -22.47
CA ASP A 145 -2.99 -6.83 -22.82
C ASP A 145 -3.00 -7.12 -24.32
N TRP A 146 -1.82 -7.07 -24.95
CA TRP A 146 -1.66 -7.53 -26.32
C TRP A 146 -1.75 -9.06 -26.39
N LYS A 147 -2.64 -9.58 -27.24
CA LYS A 147 -2.78 -11.00 -27.54
C LYS A 147 -2.27 -11.27 -28.95
N ALA A 148 -0.99 -11.63 -29.07
CA ALA A 148 -0.34 -11.89 -30.35
C ALA A 148 -1.02 -13.01 -31.17
N SER A 149 -1.65 -13.99 -30.52
CA SER A 149 -2.40 -15.06 -31.19
C SER A 149 -3.66 -14.55 -31.92
N GLU A 150 -4.23 -13.44 -31.47
CA GLU A 150 -5.47 -12.86 -32.00
C GLU A 150 -5.25 -11.53 -32.73
N ASN A 151 -4.02 -10.99 -32.70
CA ASN A 151 -3.66 -9.64 -33.18
C ASN A 151 -4.57 -8.54 -32.62
N LYS A 152 -4.89 -8.64 -31.31
CA LYS A 152 -5.84 -7.75 -30.63
C LYS A 152 -5.35 -7.40 -29.23
N PHE A 153 -5.70 -6.21 -28.76
CA PHE A 153 -5.63 -5.87 -27.34
C PHE A 153 -6.93 -6.26 -26.64
N LYS A 154 -6.81 -6.88 -25.47
CA LYS A 154 -7.95 -7.28 -24.65
C LYS A 154 -7.82 -6.67 -23.26
N CYS A 155 -8.82 -5.91 -22.83
CA CYS A 155 -8.85 -5.32 -21.50
C CYS A 155 -9.38 -6.34 -20.47
N PRO A 156 -8.60 -6.72 -19.44
CA PRO A 156 -9.02 -7.72 -18.46
C PRO A 156 -10.13 -7.23 -17.52
N CYS A 157 -10.39 -5.92 -17.46
CA CYS A 157 -11.35 -5.35 -16.52
C CYS A 157 -12.82 -5.58 -16.93
N HIS A 158 -13.16 -5.33 -18.20
CA HIS A 158 -14.55 -5.41 -18.69
C HIS A 158 -14.66 -5.95 -20.11
N GLY A 159 -13.58 -6.52 -20.65
CA GLY A 159 -13.58 -7.17 -21.97
C GLY A 159 -13.58 -6.22 -23.17
N SER A 160 -13.19 -4.95 -23.02
CA SER A 160 -12.97 -4.07 -24.18
C SER A 160 -11.89 -4.65 -25.08
N GLY A 161 -12.16 -4.72 -26.38
CA GLY A 161 -11.22 -5.19 -27.39
C GLY A 161 -10.84 -4.09 -28.37
N TYR A 162 -9.55 -4.04 -28.70
CA TYR A 162 -8.99 -3.12 -29.67
C TYR A 162 -8.15 -3.87 -30.70
N ASP A 163 -8.12 -3.40 -31.94
CA ASP A 163 -7.25 -3.95 -32.98
C ASP A 163 -5.79 -3.54 -32.80
N SER A 164 -4.89 -3.97 -33.70
CA SER A 164 -3.47 -3.59 -33.67
C SER A 164 -3.22 -2.09 -33.79
N GLU A 165 -4.16 -1.32 -34.32
CA GLU A 165 -4.04 0.15 -34.43
C GLU A 165 -4.62 0.90 -33.22
N GLY A 166 -5.21 0.17 -32.27
CA GLY A 166 -5.85 0.71 -31.08
C GLY A 166 -7.31 1.13 -31.28
N ILE A 167 -7.94 0.76 -32.40
CA ILE A 167 -9.34 1.04 -32.69
C ILE A 167 -10.22 0.06 -31.92
N ASN A 168 -11.20 0.58 -31.19
CA ASN A 168 -12.14 -0.24 -30.42
C ASN A 168 -13.11 -0.97 -31.35
N PHE A 169 -13.29 -2.27 -31.17
CA PHE A 169 -14.24 -3.06 -31.96
C PHE A 169 -15.25 -3.84 -31.10
N GLU A 170 -14.97 -4.03 -29.81
CA GLU A 170 -15.89 -4.72 -28.88
C GLU A 170 -15.78 -4.18 -27.45
N GLY A 171 -16.79 -4.52 -26.65
CA GLY A 171 -16.88 -4.16 -25.24
C GLY A 171 -17.35 -2.72 -24.99
N PRO A 172 -17.26 -2.25 -23.73
CA PRO A 172 -17.86 -0.96 -23.32
C PRO A 172 -17.03 0.28 -23.69
N ALA A 173 -15.85 0.10 -24.29
CA ALA A 173 -14.99 1.23 -24.67
C ALA A 173 -15.66 2.11 -25.75
N PRO A 174 -15.91 3.41 -25.49
CA PRO A 174 -16.67 4.26 -26.39
C PRO A 174 -15.86 4.75 -27.60
N ARG A 175 -14.52 4.68 -27.53
CA ARG A 175 -13.60 5.24 -28.53
C ARG A 175 -12.23 4.50 -28.59
N PRO A 176 -11.42 4.71 -29.66
CA PRO A 176 -10.07 4.17 -29.79
C PRO A 176 -9.11 4.63 -28.68
N MET A 177 -8.04 3.88 -28.44
CA MET A 177 -6.97 4.24 -27.50
C MET A 177 -6.14 5.42 -28.01
N ASP A 178 -5.62 6.22 -27.08
CA ASP A 178 -4.86 7.43 -27.42
C ASP A 178 -3.49 7.09 -28.02
N ARG A 179 -3.01 7.92 -28.95
CA ARG A 179 -1.63 7.85 -29.46
C ARG A 179 -0.77 8.87 -28.74
N ALA A 180 0.44 8.49 -28.35
CA ALA A 180 1.42 9.40 -27.79
C ALA A 180 2.13 10.17 -28.91
N HIS A 181 2.57 11.39 -28.61
CA HIS A 181 3.36 12.17 -29.54
C HIS A 181 4.74 11.56 -29.75
N VAL A 182 5.16 11.49 -31.00
CA VAL A 182 6.42 10.89 -31.42
C VAL A 182 7.19 11.81 -32.35
N GLU A 183 8.48 11.95 -32.09
CA GLU A 183 9.42 12.71 -32.91
C GLU A 183 10.74 11.96 -33.05
N LEU A 184 11.52 12.31 -34.08
CA LEU A 184 12.88 11.83 -34.25
C LEU A 184 13.87 12.90 -33.76
N ASP A 185 14.77 12.50 -32.86
CA ASP A 185 15.92 13.32 -32.44
C ASP A 185 16.94 13.45 -33.60
N PRO A 186 17.89 14.41 -33.56
CA PRO A 186 18.96 14.53 -34.56
C PRO A 186 19.80 13.26 -34.74
N GLU A 187 19.87 12.41 -33.72
CA GLU A 187 20.57 11.11 -33.75
C GLU A 187 19.71 9.98 -34.36
N GLY A 188 18.49 10.27 -34.82
CA GLY A 188 17.57 9.28 -35.42
C GLY A 188 16.90 8.35 -34.42
N GLN A 189 16.85 8.75 -33.14
CA GLN A 189 16.12 8.02 -32.09
C GLN A 189 14.69 8.53 -31.98
N ILE A 190 13.75 7.62 -31.72
CA ILE A 190 12.36 7.96 -31.44
C ILE A 190 12.27 8.49 -30.01
N VAL A 191 11.82 9.74 -29.90
CA VAL A 191 11.44 10.40 -28.67
C VAL A 191 9.92 10.33 -28.56
N VAL A 192 9.42 9.82 -27.44
CA VAL A 192 7.99 9.74 -27.14
C VAL A 192 7.67 10.75 -26.06
N ASP A 193 6.61 11.53 -26.26
CA ASP A 193 6.02 12.39 -25.22
C ASP A 193 4.61 11.90 -24.87
N ILE A 194 4.45 11.41 -23.64
CA ILE A 194 3.16 10.95 -23.11
C ILE A 194 2.30 12.13 -22.61
N ALA A 195 2.88 13.31 -22.36
CA ALA A 195 2.08 14.46 -21.93
C ALA A 195 1.18 14.99 -23.05
N ARG A 196 1.58 14.75 -24.32
CA ARG A 196 0.80 15.09 -25.49
C ARG A 196 0.21 13.83 -26.12
N LEU A 197 -1.08 13.64 -25.89
CA LEU A 197 -1.84 12.53 -26.45
C LEU A 197 -2.76 13.03 -27.56
N TYR A 198 -2.87 12.23 -28.61
CA TYR A 198 -3.82 12.40 -29.70
C TYR A 198 -4.99 11.44 -29.47
N ASP A 199 -6.21 11.95 -29.47
CA ASP A 199 -7.40 11.15 -29.26
C ASP A 199 -8.32 11.13 -30.49
N TRP A 200 -9.34 10.28 -30.41
CA TRP A 200 -10.37 10.19 -31.44
C TRP A 200 -11.74 10.10 -30.75
N PRO A 201 -12.39 11.24 -30.49
CA PRO A 201 -13.72 11.28 -29.90
C PRO A 201 -14.78 10.68 -30.83
N LYS A 202 -15.84 10.12 -30.24
CA LYS A 202 -16.91 9.48 -31.02
C LYS A 202 -17.70 10.55 -31.80
N GLY A 203 -17.61 10.50 -33.14
CA GLY A 203 -18.35 11.41 -34.03
C GLY A 203 -17.55 12.64 -34.48
N GLU A 204 -16.29 12.75 -34.07
CA GLU A 204 -15.37 13.81 -34.47
C GLU A 204 -14.28 13.27 -35.40
N THR A 205 -13.50 14.17 -36.01
CA THR A 205 -12.35 13.81 -36.85
C THR A 205 -11.24 13.21 -35.99
N THR A 206 -10.56 12.21 -36.53
CA THR A 206 -9.41 11.58 -35.87
C THR A 206 -8.22 12.52 -35.83
N GLU A 207 -7.49 12.56 -34.72
CA GLU A 207 -6.21 13.25 -34.62
C GLU A 207 -5.02 12.35 -35.01
N PHE A 208 -5.28 11.09 -35.36
CA PHE A 208 -4.22 10.09 -35.63
C PHE A 208 -3.43 10.36 -36.91
N ASP A 209 -3.97 11.20 -37.80
CA ASP A 209 -3.31 11.63 -39.04
C ASP A 209 -2.55 12.96 -38.86
N GLN A 210 -2.56 13.56 -37.67
CA GLN A 210 -1.80 14.78 -37.41
C GLN A 210 -0.29 14.52 -37.38
N PRO A 211 0.54 15.51 -37.78
CA PRO A 211 1.98 15.41 -37.61
C PRO A 211 2.32 15.21 -36.13
N GLY A 212 3.17 14.23 -35.84
CA GLY A 212 3.56 13.84 -34.48
C GLY A 212 2.72 12.72 -33.88
N ALA A 213 1.58 12.34 -34.45
CA ALA A 213 0.83 11.15 -34.02
C ALA A 213 1.45 9.83 -34.54
N TYR A 214 2.30 9.94 -35.56
CA TYR A 214 3.07 8.86 -36.17
C TYR A 214 4.34 9.41 -36.83
N ILE A 215 5.31 8.53 -37.06
CA ILE A 215 6.49 8.79 -37.89
C ILE A 215 6.34 7.98 -39.18
N PRO A 216 6.39 8.62 -40.37
CA PRO A 216 6.40 7.90 -41.65
C PRO A 216 7.73 7.14 -41.83
N LEU A 217 7.66 5.96 -42.45
CA LEU A 217 8.81 5.08 -42.73
C LEU A 217 9.20 5.08 -44.21
#